data_AF-A0A2T2YN58-F1
#
_entry.id   AF-A0A2T2YN58-F1
#
_cell.length_a   1.000
_cell.length_b   1.000
_cell.length_c   1.000
_cell.angle_alpha   90.00
_cell.angle_beta   90.00
_cell.angle_gamma   90.00
#
_symmetry.space_group_name_H-M   'P 1'
#
loop_
_entity.id
_entity.type
_entity.pdbx_description
1 polymer ?
#
loop_
_entity_poly.entity_id
_entity_poly.type
_entity_poly.pdbx_seq_one_letter_code
_entity_poly.pdbx_strand_id
1 'polypeptide(L)'
;MKKLIVGILREGKVPPDKRVPLTPLKCQEAVTVYPELEIIVQPSAIRSYSDQEYRDLHIRVQEDLSECDVLMGVKEVPIKDLLPDKTYFFFSHTIKKQPHNQPLLRAILQKNITLIDYETLTNTKGERTVAFGRYAGIVGAYNGIMTYGKKWKLFDLHPAHQCLDIEDMEEEYFKVKALPPIKIAVTGGGRVAHGIMEVLDKMGIRKVSVYDYLYLTFTEPVYAQLHSSDYNRRRDGRVWDNVDFYRNPHEYESTFDKFIPVTDVLMAGAYWNPAAPKLFTIEDMQRPDFKINTIADVTCDVDGSIPCTKRASSIPEPVYDYNSFTQELEPPFSQPTNITVMAVDNLPCELPRSASRDFGRQLIDEVFPHLLNNDPEGILARATITKNGRLTHRYAYLQEYAAGFLEESKSSLI
;
A
#
# COMPACT_ATOMS: atom_id res chain seq x y z
N MET A 1 26.29 29.53 2.45
CA MET A 1 26.42 28.09 2.13
C MET A 1 25.58 27.81 0.89
N LYS A 2 25.99 26.89 0.01
CA LYS A 2 25.17 26.48 -1.13
C LYS A 2 23.96 25.71 -0.58
N LYS A 3 22.74 26.15 -0.91
CA LYS A 3 21.51 25.42 -0.55
C LYS A 3 21.41 24.13 -1.37
N LEU A 4 20.80 23.11 -0.80
CA LEU A 4 20.41 21.90 -1.52
C LEU A 4 19.05 22.14 -2.17
N ILE A 5 18.96 22.01 -3.49
CA ILE A 5 17.73 22.28 -4.24
C ILE A 5 17.00 20.96 -4.53
N VAL A 6 15.78 20.83 -4.02
CA VAL A 6 14.90 19.67 -4.22
C VAL A 6 13.82 20.02 -5.24
N GLY A 7 13.77 19.27 -6.33
CA GLY A 7 12.74 19.36 -7.37
C GLY A 7 11.62 18.35 -7.15
N ILE A 8 10.37 18.80 -7.13
CA ILE A 8 9.19 17.94 -7.12
C ILE A 8 8.72 17.71 -8.55
N LEU A 9 8.81 16.47 -9.02
CA LEU A 9 8.53 16.10 -10.39
C LEU A 9 7.03 16.12 -10.71
N ARG A 10 6.70 16.31 -11.99
CA ARG A 10 5.40 15.95 -12.55
C ARG A 10 5.34 14.43 -12.68
N GLU A 11 4.31 13.81 -12.10
CA GLU A 11 4.06 12.38 -12.27
C GLU A 11 3.76 12.06 -13.75
N GLY A 12 4.47 11.05 -14.29
CA GLY A 12 4.38 10.66 -15.71
C GLY A 12 3.87 9.23 -15.94
N LYS A 13 3.54 8.50 -14.86
CA LYS A 13 2.99 7.14 -14.94
C LYS A 13 1.58 7.15 -15.54
N VAL A 14 1.25 6.10 -16.30
CA VAL A 14 -0.10 5.81 -16.81
C VAL A 14 -0.57 4.46 -16.24
N PRO A 15 -1.78 4.37 -15.65
CA PRO A 15 -2.72 5.47 -15.41
C PRO A 15 -2.17 6.52 -14.43
N PRO A 16 -2.68 7.76 -14.47
CA PRO A 16 -2.10 8.87 -13.72
C PRO A 16 -2.15 8.65 -12.21
N ASP A 17 -0.99 8.81 -11.54
CA ASP A 17 -0.91 8.91 -10.08
C ASP A 17 -1.07 10.37 -9.68
N LYS A 18 -2.11 10.69 -8.91
CA LYS A 18 -2.41 12.07 -8.51
C LYS A 18 -1.69 12.49 -7.24
N ARG A 19 -0.98 11.58 -6.58
CA ARG A 19 -0.20 11.88 -5.38
C ARG A 19 1.04 12.68 -5.73
N VAL A 20 1.58 13.35 -4.73
CA VAL A 20 2.85 14.07 -4.74
C VAL A 20 3.70 13.65 -3.53
N PRO A 21 5.04 13.72 -3.62
CA PRO A 21 5.91 13.47 -2.46
C PRO A 21 5.78 14.58 -1.41
N LEU A 22 5.62 15.85 -1.82
CA LEU A 22 5.36 16.98 -0.95
C LEU A 22 4.16 17.80 -1.43
N THR A 23 3.22 18.02 -0.52
CA THR A 23 2.09 18.93 -0.72
C THR A 23 2.56 20.39 -0.61
N PRO A 24 1.77 21.39 -1.05
CA PRO A 24 2.13 22.80 -0.92
C PRO A 24 2.55 23.20 0.51
N LEU A 25 1.72 22.83 1.50
CA LEU A 25 2.03 23.10 2.92
C LEU A 25 3.26 22.33 3.41
N LYS A 26 3.50 21.10 2.92
CA LYS A 26 4.71 20.34 3.27
C LYS A 26 5.97 20.92 2.66
N CYS A 27 5.89 21.53 1.47
CA CYS A 27 7.00 22.30 0.92
C CYS A 27 7.35 23.49 1.82
N GLN A 28 6.35 24.27 2.25
CA GLN A 28 6.56 25.40 3.16
C GLN A 28 7.13 24.95 4.51
N GLU A 29 6.60 23.87 5.09
CA GLU A 29 7.10 23.28 6.32
C GLU A 29 8.57 22.85 6.17
N ALA A 30 8.91 22.13 5.10
CA ALA A 30 10.26 21.64 4.86
C ALA A 30 11.29 22.78 4.76
N VAL A 31 11.01 23.86 4.03
CA VAL A 31 11.94 25.01 3.94
C VAL A 31 12.03 25.81 5.24
N THR A 32 11.00 25.74 6.09
CA THR A 32 10.99 26.37 7.41
C THR A 32 11.84 25.57 8.41
N VAL A 33 11.68 24.25 8.41
CA VAL A 33 12.43 23.33 9.29
C VAL A 33 13.89 23.21 8.86
N TYR A 34 14.17 23.25 7.56
CA TYR A 34 15.51 23.12 6.99
C TYR A 34 15.84 24.33 6.08
N PRO A 35 16.36 25.44 6.63
CA PRO A 35 16.68 26.65 5.87
C PRO A 35 17.72 26.47 4.74
N GLU A 36 18.49 25.38 4.81
CA GLU A 36 19.46 24.94 3.81
C GLU A 36 18.80 24.32 2.57
N LEU A 37 17.49 24.01 2.63
CA LEU A 37 16.72 23.52 1.50
C LEU A 37 16.11 24.67 0.70
N GLU A 38 16.04 24.45 -0.60
CA GLU A 38 15.15 25.16 -1.51
C GLU A 38 14.29 24.13 -2.24
N ILE A 39 13.02 24.46 -2.49
CA ILE A 39 12.09 23.56 -3.17
C ILE A 39 11.58 24.22 -4.45
N ILE A 40 11.68 23.48 -5.54
CA ILE A 40 11.16 23.85 -6.85
C ILE A 40 10.16 22.78 -7.27
N VAL A 41 9.03 23.19 -7.82
CA VAL A 41 7.95 22.28 -8.22
C VAL A 41 7.76 22.36 -9.73
N GLN A 42 7.76 21.21 -10.40
CA GLN A 42 7.42 21.15 -11.82
C GLN A 42 5.91 21.30 -12.03
N PRO A 43 5.42 22.14 -12.97
CA PRO A 43 4.01 22.24 -13.33
C PRO A 43 3.36 20.89 -13.63
N SER A 44 2.14 20.66 -13.15
CA SER A 44 1.40 19.44 -13.46
C SER A 44 -0.11 19.65 -13.46
N ALA A 45 -0.76 19.24 -14.55
CA ALA A 45 -2.21 19.21 -14.69
C ALA A 45 -2.87 17.93 -14.10
N ILE A 46 -2.07 16.98 -13.60
CA ILE A 46 -2.52 15.64 -13.21
C ILE A 46 -2.66 15.48 -11.69
N ARG A 47 -1.72 16.07 -10.94
CA ARG A 47 -1.64 15.89 -9.49
C ARG A 47 -2.84 16.52 -8.79
N SER A 48 -3.13 16.05 -7.58
CA SER A 48 -4.30 16.51 -6.81
C SER A 48 -4.14 17.90 -6.18
N TYR A 49 -3.02 18.58 -6.42
CA TYR A 49 -2.69 19.93 -5.95
C TYR A 49 -2.36 20.81 -7.15
N SER A 50 -3.11 21.88 -7.36
CA SER A 50 -2.87 22.81 -8.44
C SER A 50 -1.53 23.53 -8.30
N ASP A 51 -0.94 23.96 -9.42
CA ASP A 51 0.26 24.79 -9.41
C ASP A 51 0.05 26.10 -8.63
N GLN A 52 -1.19 26.63 -8.62
CA GLN A 52 -1.52 27.86 -7.91
C GLN A 52 -1.42 27.68 -6.39
N GLU A 53 -1.86 26.53 -5.84
CA GLU A 53 -1.70 26.24 -4.40
C GLU A 53 -0.23 26.29 -3.95
N TYR A 54 0.72 25.91 -4.82
CA TYR A 54 2.15 26.07 -4.54
C TYR A 54 2.60 27.54 -4.61
N ARG A 55 2.16 28.27 -5.64
CA ARG A 55 2.51 29.69 -5.82
C ARG A 55 1.98 30.59 -4.70
N ASP A 56 0.79 30.31 -4.19
CA ASP A 56 0.17 31.07 -3.09
C ASP A 56 1.01 30.97 -1.79
N LEU A 57 1.80 29.90 -1.64
CA LEU A 57 2.76 29.71 -0.56
C LEU A 57 4.18 30.15 -0.92
N HIS A 58 4.34 30.91 -2.02
CA HIS A 58 5.62 31.40 -2.54
C HIS A 58 6.61 30.28 -2.91
N ILE A 59 6.13 29.08 -3.19
CA ILE A 59 6.96 27.98 -3.69
C ILE A 59 7.18 28.19 -5.20
N ARG A 60 8.44 28.08 -5.64
CA ARG A 60 8.82 28.27 -7.04
C ARG A 60 8.26 27.16 -7.91
N VAL A 61 7.48 27.52 -8.93
CA VAL A 61 6.90 26.57 -9.90
C VAL A 61 7.48 26.82 -11.30
N GLN A 62 8.18 25.84 -11.88
CA GLN A 62 8.78 25.97 -13.22
C GLN A 62 9.05 24.62 -13.89
N GLU A 63 9.07 24.60 -15.22
CA GLU A 63 9.21 23.35 -16.00
C GLU A 63 10.61 22.73 -15.94
N ASP A 64 11.65 23.53 -16.03
CA ASP A 64 13.04 23.07 -16.02
C ASP A 64 13.53 22.83 -14.58
N LEU A 65 13.95 21.61 -14.27
CA LEU A 65 14.52 21.25 -12.97
C LEU A 65 16.03 21.02 -13.01
N SER A 66 16.72 21.46 -14.07
CA SER A 66 18.16 21.26 -14.26
C SER A 66 19.03 21.85 -13.13
N GLU A 67 18.55 22.86 -12.41
CA GLU A 67 19.25 23.42 -11.25
C GLU A 67 19.11 22.58 -9.97
N CYS A 68 18.12 21.68 -9.90
CA CYS A 68 17.87 20.86 -8.72
C CYS A 68 18.98 19.81 -8.52
N ASP A 69 19.39 19.57 -7.28
CA ASP A 69 20.36 18.53 -6.93
C ASP A 69 19.66 17.17 -6.71
N VAL A 70 18.46 17.21 -6.14
CA VAL A 70 17.61 16.04 -5.83
C VAL A 70 16.26 16.18 -6.51
N LEU A 71 15.75 15.11 -7.10
CA LEU A 71 14.46 15.07 -7.78
C LEU A 71 13.57 14.01 -7.14
N MET A 72 12.36 14.39 -6.73
CA MET A 72 11.41 13.53 -6.03
C MET A 72 10.13 13.38 -6.85
N GLY A 73 9.75 12.14 -7.14
CA GLY A 73 8.44 11.77 -7.67
C GLY A 73 7.85 10.64 -6.83
N VAL A 74 6.55 10.35 -6.96
CA VAL A 74 5.95 9.20 -6.27
C VAL A 74 6.31 7.92 -7.00
N LYS A 75 6.07 7.87 -8.31
CA LYS A 75 6.26 6.67 -9.15
C LYS A 75 7.42 6.82 -10.12
N GLU A 76 7.65 5.77 -10.90
CA GLU A 76 8.66 5.74 -11.94
C GLU A 76 8.55 6.93 -12.91
N VAL A 77 9.70 7.54 -13.22
CA VAL A 77 9.82 8.67 -14.14
C VAL A 77 10.00 8.15 -15.56
N PRO A 78 9.27 8.65 -16.58
CA PRO A 78 9.49 8.25 -17.96
C PRO A 78 10.94 8.47 -18.39
N ILE A 79 11.52 7.50 -19.09
CA ILE A 79 12.96 7.51 -19.47
C ILE A 79 13.38 8.79 -20.21
N LYS A 80 12.49 9.32 -21.06
CA LYS A 80 12.71 10.56 -21.83
C LYS A 80 12.83 11.81 -20.94
N ASP A 81 12.25 11.78 -19.74
CA ASP A 81 12.19 12.92 -18.82
C ASP A 81 13.29 12.85 -17.75
N LEU A 82 14.13 11.81 -17.77
CA LEU A 82 15.28 11.66 -16.87
C LEU A 82 16.41 12.64 -17.19
N LEU A 83 16.75 13.47 -16.21
CA LEU A 83 17.90 14.38 -16.23
C LEU A 83 19.17 13.64 -15.76
N PRO A 84 20.29 13.71 -16.51
CA PRO A 84 21.53 13.07 -16.13
C PRO A 84 22.18 13.72 -14.90
N ASP A 85 23.03 12.96 -14.21
CA ASP A 85 23.87 13.43 -13.10
C ASP A 85 23.08 13.99 -11.90
N LYS A 86 21.86 13.50 -11.68
CA LYS A 86 20.99 13.88 -10.54
C LYS A 86 20.81 12.76 -9.53
N THR A 87 20.36 13.12 -8.34
CA THR A 87 19.81 12.16 -7.36
C THR A 87 18.30 12.09 -7.52
N TYR A 88 17.74 10.88 -7.59
CA TYR A 88 16.30 10.66 -7.71
C TYR A 88 15.75 9.85 -6.54
N PHE A 89 14.55 10.23 -6.09
CA PHE A 89 13.72 9.48 -5.16
C PHE A 89 12.37 9.16 -5.78
N PHE A 90 12.04 7.87 -5.90
CA PHE A 90 10.72 7.38 -6.26
C PHE A 90 10.60 5.86 -6.00
N PHE A 91 9.39 5.32 -6.02
CA PHE A 91 9.17 3.87 -6.06
C PHE A 91 9.56 3.34 -7.44
N SER A 92 10.78 2.79 -7.59
CA SER A 92 11.29 2.41 -8.92
C SER A 92 10.71 1.10 -9.42
N HIS A 93 10.26 0.23 -8.50
CA HIS A 93 9.91 -1.16 -8.79
C HIS A 93 10.99 -1.84 -9.65
N THR A 94 12.26 -1.72 -9.27
CA THR A 94 13.39 -2.42 -9.92
C THR A 94 14.03 -3.48 -9.02
N ILE A 95 13.90 -3.35 -7.70
CA ILE A 95 14.60 -4.21 -6.72
C ILE A 95 14.14 -5.67 -6.75
N LYS A 96 12.96 -5.96 -7.33
CA LYS A 96 12.40 -7.32 -7.49
C LYS A 96 12.52 -7.79 -8.95
N LYS A 97 13.41 -7.20 -9.75
CA LYS A 97 13.66 -7.53 -11.16
C LYS A 97 12.40 -7.44 -12.05
N GLN A 98 11.50 -6.49 -11.78
CA GLN A 98 10.25 -6.35 -12.54
C GLN A 98 10.54 -6.08 -14.03
N PRO A 99 10.09 -6.93 -14.98
CA PRO A 99 10.53 -6.84 -16.38
C PRO A 99 10.27 -5.48 -17.04
N HIS A 100 9.13 -4.86 -16.76
CA HIS A 100 8.72 -3.58 -17.38
C HIS A 100 9.65 -2.41 -17.02
N ASN A 101 10.31 -2.43 -15.86
CA ASN A 101 11.22 -1.37 -15.40
C ASN A 101 12.71 -1.67 -15.65
N GLN A 102 13.03 -2.76 -16.35
CA GLN A 102 14.40 -3.05 -16.74
C GLN A 102 15.01 -1.94 -17.61
N PRO A 103 14.29 -1.40 -18.63
CA PRO A 103 14.80 -0.30 -19.43
C PRO A 103 15.04 0.97 -18.60
N LEU A 104 14.22 1.20 -17.56
CA LEU A 104 14.38 2.33 -16.65
C LEU A 104 15.69 2.26 -15.87
N LEU A 105 15.98 1.11 -15.24
CA LEU A 105 17.25 0.94 -14.50
C LEU A 105 18.47 1.13 -15.41
N ARG A 106 18.40 0.64 -16.65
CA ARG A 106 19.45 0.83 -17.66
C ARG A 106 19.68 2.30 -17.98
N ALA A 107 18.60 3.04 -18.22
CA ALA A 107 18.67 4.46 -18.50
C ALA A 107 19.26 5.24 -17.30
N ILE A 108 18.88 4.87 -16.08
CA ILE A 108 19.41 5.46 -14.83
C ILE A 108 20.93 5.28 -14.73
N LEU A 109 21.43 4.08 -14.99
CA LEU A 109 22.87 3.81 -14.99
C LEU A 109 23.60 4.60 -16.09
N GLN A 110 23.07 4.60 -17.31
CA GLN A 110 23.65 5.32 -18.46
C GLN A 110 23.72 6.83 -18.25
N LYS A 111 22.71 7.39 -17.58
CA LYS A 111 22.61 8.82 -17.25
C LYS A 111 23.36 9.21 -15.97
N ASN A 112 24.12 8.30 -15.36
CA ASN A 112 24.85 8.52 -14.12
C ASN A 112 23.95 9.02 -12.96
N ILE A 113 22.71 8.54 -12.91
CA ILE A 113 21.75 8.93 -11.88
C ILE A 113 22.02 8.15 -10.59
N THR A 114 21.96 8.85 -9.46
CA THR A 114 21.89 8.23 -8.13
C THR A 114 20.44 7.94 -7.79
N LEU A 115 20.02 6.68 -7.84
CA LEU A 115 18.64 6.27 -7.54
C LEU A 115 18.52 5.83 -6.08
N ILE A 116 17.63 6.49 -5.34
CA ILE A 116 17.23 6.11 -3.98
C ILE A 116 15.77 5.66 -4.02
N ASP A 117 15.51 4.40 -3.67
CA ASP A 117 14.15 3.84 -3.72
C ASP A 117 13.45 3.94 -2.37
N TYR A 118 12.31 4.62 -2.34
CA TYR A 118 11.46 4.75 -1.15
C TYR A 118 11.07 3.41 -0.51
N GLU A 119 10.97 2.32 -1.28
CA GLU A 119 10.62 0.99 -0.76
C GLU A 119 11.70 0.46 0.19
N THR A 120 12.93 0.95 0.07
CA THR A 120 14.12 0.44 0.77
C THR A 120 14.66 1.39 1.85
N LEU A 121 14.03 2.56 2.03
CA LEU A 121 14.31 3.46 3.15
C LEU A 121 13.88 2.80 4.47
N THR A 122 14.87 2.44 5.27
CA THR A 122 14.71 1.67 6.50
C THR A 122 15.52 2.30 7.62
N ASN A 123 14.97 2.32 8.83
CA ASN A 123 15.69 2.75 10.02
C ASN A 123 16.76 1.72 10.43
N THR A 124 17.47 1.98 11.52
CA THR A 124 18.53 1.08 12.04
C THR A 124 18.02 -0.29 12.48
N LYS A 125 16.72 -0.44 12.72
CA LYS A 125 16.06 -1.73 13.04
C LYS A 125 15.58 -2.47 11.79
N GLY A 126 15.76 -1.90 10.60
CA GLY A 126 15.29 -2.47 9.33
C GLY A 126 13.81 -2.19 9.04
N GLU A 127 13.15 -1.36 9.85
CA GLU A 127 11.75 -1.00 9.64
C GLU A 127 11.65 0.09 8.58
N ARG A 128 10.75 -0.10 7.61
CA ARG A 128 10.54 0.87 6.53
C ARG A 128 10.04 2.20 7.09
N THR A 129 10.66 3.32 6.73
CA THR A 129 10.34 4.65 7.28
C THR A 129 9.22 5.35 6.52
N VAL A 130 9.19 5.24 5.18
CA VAL A 130 8.20 5.93 4.34
C VAL A 130 7.30 4.96 3.57
N ALA A 131 5.97 5.06 3.74
CA ALA A 131 5.01 4.19 3.08
C ALA A 131 3.57 4.77 3.05
N PHE A 132 2.76 4.28 2.13
CA PHE A 132 1.33 4.60 2.02
C PHE A 132 0.40 3.58 2.73
N GLY A 133 0.95 2.66 3.52
CA GLY A 133 0.21 1.52 4.07
C GLY A 133 -1.01 1.91 4.92
N ARG A 134 -0.94 3.01 5.69
CA ARG A 134 -2.08 3.51 6.47
C ARG A 134 -3.27 3.84 5.55
N TYR A 135 -3.05 4.57 4.46
CA TYR A 135 -4.10 4.93 3.51
C TYR A 135 -4.64 3.75 2.71
N ALA A 136 -3.81 2.73 2.44
CA ALA A 136 -4.31 1.50 1.85
C ALA A 136 -5.34 0.84 2.78
N GLY A 137 -5.05 0.80 4.09
CA GLY A 137 -5.98 0.31 5.11
C GLY A 137 -7.26 1.15 5.23
N ILE A 138 -7.12 2.48 5.27
CA ILE A 138 -8.26 3.41 5.39
C ILE A 138 -9.22 3.26 4.20
N VAL A 139 -8.71 3.41 2.98
CA VAL A 139 -9.55 3.30 1.77
C VAL A 139 -10.06 1.86 1.61
N GLY A 140 -9.23 0.87 1.92
CA GLY A 140 -9.61 -0.54 1.86
C GLY A 140 -10.76 -0.90 2.81
N ALA A 141 -10.74 -0.41 4.05
CA ALA A 141 -11.83 -0.59 4.99
C ALA A 141 -13.09 0.15 4.57
N TYR A 142 -12.96 1.41 4.12
CA TYR A 142 -14.09 2.19 3.62
C TYR A 142 -14.76 1.49 2.43
N ASN A 143 -13.98 1.05 1.43
CA ASN A 143 -14.49 0.30 0.29
C ASN A 143 -15.06 -1.06 0.70
N GLY A 144 -14.49 -1.72 1.70
CA GLY A 144 -15.03 -2.96 2.27
C GLY A 144 -16.41 -2.80 2.88
N ILE A 145 -16.61 -1.77 3.71
CA ILE A 145 -17.91 -1.42 4.29
C ILE A 145 -18.90 -0.96 3.22
N MET A 146 -18.46 -0.14 2.26
CA MET A 146 -19.28 0.26 1.11
C MET A 146 -19.74 -0.96 0.31
N THR A 147 -18.85 -1.93 0.08
CA THR A 147 -19.15 -3.19 -0.63
C THR A 147 -20.18 -4.01 0.13
N TYR A 148 -20.00 -4.19 1.44
CA TYR A 148 -20.97 -4.91 2.28
C TYR A 148 -22.34 -4.22 2.27
N GLY A 149 -22.36 -2.89 2.44
CA GLY A 149 -23.58 -2.08 2.41
C GLY A 149 -24.34 -2.20 1.09
N LYS A 150 -23.63 -2.14 -0.05
CA LYS A 150 -24.21 -2.32 -1.39
C LYS A 150 -24.76 -3.73 -1.60
N LYS A 151 -23.99 -4.75 -1.24
CA LYS A 151 -24.38 -6.17 -1.38
C LYS A 151 -25.71 -6.44 -0.69
N TRP A 152 -25.87 -5.93 0.53
CA TRP A 152 -27.05 -6.16 1.36
C TRP A 152 -28.09 -5.04 1.31
N LYS A 153 -27.90 -4.05 0.40
CA LYS A 153 -28.81 -2.91 0.20
C LYS A 153 -29.12 -2.15 1.50
N LEU A 154 -28.12 -1.99 2.36
CA LEU A 154 -28.25 -1.33 3.67
C LEU A 154 -28.12 0.18 3.58
N PHE A 155 -27.17 0.65 2.78
CA PHE A 155 -26.84 2.06 2.59
C PHE A 155 -26.01 2.22 1.32
N ASP A 156 -25.87 3.46 0.86
CA ASP A 156 -24.99 3.85 -0.23
C ASP A 156 -24.03 4.94 0.25
N LEU A 157 -22.75 4.76 -0.04
CA LEU A 157 -21.68 5.68 0.34
C LEU A 157 -21.07 6.29 -0.92
N HIS A 158 -20.68 7.55 -0.82
CA HIS A 158 -19.95 8.24 -1.88
C HIS A 158 -18.58 7.57 -2.09
N PRO A 159 -18.17 7.22 -3.32
CA PRO A 159 -16.89 6.53 -3.54
C PRO A 159 -15.68 7.36 -3.08
N ALA A 160 -14.68 6.71 -2.48
CA ALA A 160 -13.51 7.39 -1.92
C ALA A 160 -12.77 8.25 -2.95
N HIS A 161 -12.57 7.75 -4.18
CA HIS A 161 -11.93 8.52 -5.26
C HIS A 161 -12.68 9.77 -5.74
N GLN A 162 -13.92 9.96 -5.30
CA GLN A 162 -14.73 11.14 -5.57
C GLN A 162 -14.78 12.10 -4.38
N CYS A 163 -14.21 11.72 -3.25
CA CYS A 163 -14.01 12.60 -2.09
C CYS A 163 -12.77 13.47 -2.32
N LEU A 164 -12.79 14.70 -1.83
CA LEU A 164 -11.66 15.63 -1.94
C LEU A 164 -10.46 15.14 -1.11
N ASP A 165 -10.72 14.75 0.13
CA ASP A 165 -9.76 14.29 1.12
C ASP A 165 -10.44 13.34 2.13
N ILE A 166 -9.67 12.92 3.14
CA ILE A 166 -10.16 12.01 4.18
C ILE A 166 -11.25 12.67 5.02
N GLU A 167 -11.19 13.98 5.24
CA GLU A 167 -12.20 14.72 5.99
C GLU A 167 -13.55 14.70 5.25
N ASP A 168 -13.57 14.92 3.93
CA ASP A 168 -14.76 14.77 3.08
C ASP A 168 -15.30 13.32 3.05
N MET A 169 -14.42 12.32 3.00
CA MET A 169 -14.83 10.91 3.07
C MET A 169 -15.43 10.54 4.45
N GLU A 170 -14.92 11.12 5.54
CA GLU A 170 -15.41 10.86 6.90
C GLU A 170 -16.84 11.37 7.13
N GLU A 171 -17.27 12.40 6.39
CA GLU A 171 -18.68 12.82 6.39
C GLU A 171 -19.63 11.70 5.95
N GLU A 172 -19.18 10.70 5.19
CA GLU A 172 -20.05 9.59 4.80
C GLU A 172 -20.33 8.60 5.94
N TYR A 173 -19.53 8.63 7.02
CA TYR A 173 -19.57 7.60 8.07
C TYR A 173 -20.90 7.60 8.83
N PHE A 174 -21.60 8.74 8.94
CA PHE A 174 -22.89 8.80 9.64
C PHE A 174 -23.98 7.97 8.95
N LYS A 175 -23.81 7.60 7.67
CA LYS A 175 -24.75 6.75 6.93
C LYS A 175 -24.65 5.28 7.37
N VAL A 176 -23.53 4.88 7.97
CA VAL A 176 -23.24 3.52 8.46
C VAL A 176 -23.83 3.31 9.87
N LYS A 177 -25.13 3.51 10.05
CA LYS A 177 -25.82 3.28 11.35
C LYS A 177 -26.68 2.02 11.38
N ALA A 178 -26.86 1.38 10.23
CA ALA A 178 -27.77 0.25 10.05
C ALA A 178 -27.03 -1.08 9.81
N LEU A 179 -25.78 -1.21 10.26
CA LEU A 179 -25.08 -2.49 10.15
C LEU A 179 -25.75 -3.52 11.07
N PRO A 180 -26.11 -4.71 10.53
CA PRO A 180 -26.58 -5.80 11.38
C PRO A 180 -25.45 -6.28 12.30
N PRO A 181 -25.73 -7.18 13.27
CA PRO A 181 -24.73 -7.74 14.19
C PRO A 181 -23.70 -8.65 13.50
N ILE A 182 -22.91 -8.08 12.62
CA ILE A 182 -21.88 -8.75 11.82
C ILE A 182 -20.57 -8.78 12.57
N LYS A 183 -19.75 -9.79 12.24
CA LYS A 183 -18.40 -9.93 12.73
C LYS A 183 -17.40 -9.71 11.60
N ILE A 184 -16.48 -8.77 11.80
CA ILE A 184 -15.44 -8.40 10.84
C ILE A 184 -14.09 -8.91 11.31
N ALA A 185 -13.42 -9.74 10.52
CA ALA A 185 -12.05 -10.18 10.80
C ALA A 185 -11.06 -9.26 10.08
N VAL A 186 -10.14 -8.64 10.83
CA VAL A 186 -9.08 -7.79 10.27
C VAL A 186 -7.74 -8.50 10.44
N THR A 187 -7.08 -8.89 9.34
CA THR A 187 -5.77 -9.55 9.46
C THR A 187 -4.60 -8.56 9.40
N GLY A 188 -3.61 -8.78 10.25
CA GLY A 188 -2.34 -8.06 10.26
C GLY A 188 -2.13 -7.16 11.48
N GLY A 189 -0.85 -6.85 11.73
CA GLY A 189 -0.42 -5.91 12.78
C GLY A 189 0.26 -4.64 12.24
N GLY A 190 0.35 -4.49 10.92
CA GLY A 190 1.08 -3.40 10.27
C GLY A 190 0.24 -2.14 10.04
N ARG A 191 0.80 -1.19 9.29
CA ARG A 191 0.15 0.10 8.94
C ARG A 191 -1.22 -0.06 8.28
N VAL A 192 -1.37 -1.10 7.45
CA VAL A 192 -2.64 -1.40 6.76
C VAL A 192 -3.73 -1.76 7.76
N ALA A 193 -3.48 -2.73 8.64
CA ALA A 193 -4.43 -3.11 9.69
C ALA A 193 -4.79 -1.94 10.61
N HIS A 194 -3.82 -1.08 10.96
CA HIS A 194 -4.11 0.14 11.74
C HIS A 194 -5.03 1.11 10.99
N GLY A 195 -4.82 1.31 9.69
CA GLY A 195 -5.71 2.13 8.86
C GLY A 195 -7.12 1.54 8.75
N ILE A 196 -7.24 0.21 8.69
CA ILE A 196 -8.54 -0.48 8.72
C ILE A 196 -9.26 -0.20 10.05
N MET A 197 -8.58 -0.42 11.17
CA MET A 197 -9.13 -0.21 12.50
C MET A 197 -9.57 1.23 12.72
N GLU A 198 -8.81 2.21 12.23
CA GLU A 198 -9.17 3.63 12.34
C GLU A 198 -10.56 3.91 11.74
N VAL A 199 -10.85 3.36 10.55
CA VAL A 199 -12.16 3.53 9.90
C VAL A 199 -13.26 2.81 10.67
N LEU A 200 -13.02 1.56 11.08
CA LEU A 200 -14.01 0.78 11.84
C LEU A 200 -14.35 1.46 13.17
N ASP A 201 -13.34 1.96 13.88
CA ASP A 201 -13.51 2.69 15.15
C ASP A 201 -14.32 3.98 14.93
N LYS A 202 -13.99 4.76 13.89
CA LYS A 202 -14.72 6.00 13.55
C LYS A 202 -16.15 5.75 13.08
N MET A 203 -16.42 4.61 12.46
CA MET A 203 -17.78 4.16 12.13
C MET A 203 -18.55 3.57 13.34
N GLY A 204 -17.92 3.51 14.52
CA GLY A 204 -18.55 3.01 15.75
C GLY A 204 -18.64 1.48 15.83
N ILE A 205 -17.85 0.75 15.04
CA ILE A 205 -17.81 -0.72 15.08
C ILE A 205 -16.82 -1.13 16.16
N ARG A 206 -17.31 -1.83 17.18
CA ARG A 206 -16.51 -2.08 18.39
C ARG A 206 -15.47 -3.17 18.19
N LYS A 207 -14.21 -2.88 18.56
CA LYS A 207 -13.16 -3.90 18.67
C LYS A 207 -13.42 -4.86 19.82
N VAL A 208 -13.26 -6.16 19.60
CA VAL A 208 -13.33 -7.21 20.62
C VAL A 208 -12.06 -8.06 20.63
N SER A 209 -11.86 -8.81 21.72
CA SER A 209 -10.78 -9.79 21.80
C SER A 209 -11.02 -10.94 20.82
N VAL A 210 -9.95 -11.64 20.41
CA VAL A 210 -10.06 -12.85 19.57
C VAL A 210 -10.91 -13.92 20.26
N TYR A 211 -10.80 -14.04 21.59
CA TYR A 211 -11.60 -14.96 22.38
C TYR A 211 -13.10 -14.62 22.29
N ASP A 212 -13.47 -13.37 22.59
CA ASP A 212 -14.86 -12.93 22.54
C ASP A 212 -15.43 -13.03 21.11
N TYR A 213 -14.61 -12.73 20.11
CA TYR A 213 -14.97 -12.87 18.70
C TYR A 213 -15.36 -14.30 18.34
N LEU A 214 -14.64 -15.31 18.87
CA LEU A 214 -14.92 -16.72 18.60
C LEU A 214 -16.11 -17.25 19.41
N TYR A 215 -16.25 -16.83 20.67
CA TYR A 215 -17.13 -17.52 21.62
C TYR A 215 -18.38 -16.74 22.06
N LEU A 216 -18.47 -15.43 21.79
CA LEU A 216 -19.64 -14.63 22.14
C LEU A 216 -20.51 -14.30 20.92
N THR A 217 -21.80 -14.13 21.17
CA THR A 217 -22.75 -13.52 20.23
C THR A 217 -22.94 -12.06 20.59
N PHE A 218 -23.04 -11.20 19.57
CA PHE A 218 -23.22 -9.76 19.76
C PHE A 218 -24.55 -9.32 19.13
N THR A 219 -25.13 -8.26 19.68
CA THR A 219 -26.33 -7.59 19.15
C THR A 219 -26.00 -6.34 18.34
N GLU A 220 -24.72 -6.10 18.10
CA GLU A 220 -24.14 -4.96 17.39
C GLU A 220 -22.97 -5.46 16.52
N PRO A 221 -22.55 -4.70 15.48
CA PRO A 221 -21.39 -5.08 14.69
C PRO A 221 -20.11 -4.97 15.52
N VAL A 222 -19.22 -5.95 15.36
CA VAL A 222 -17.91 -5.99 16.03
C VAL A 222 -16.80 -6.38 15.07
N TYR A 223 -15.56 -6.04 15.41
CA TYR A 223 -14.40 -6.53 14.69
C TYR A 223 -13.32 -7.08 15.64
N ALA A 224 -12.51 -8.01 15.14
CA ALA A 224 -11.30 -8.46 15.83
C ALA A 224 -10.08 -8.28 14.92
N GLN A 225 -8.97 -7.86 15.53
CA GLN A 225 -7.67 -7.85 14.88
C GLN A 225 -7.03 -9.23 15.08
N LEU A 226 -6.63 -9.86 13.98
CA LEU A 226 -6.00 -11.17 13.94
C LEU A 226 -4.54 -11.04 13.53
N HIS A 227 -3.63 -11.54 14.37
CA HIS A 227 -2.21 -11.71 14.09
C HIS A 227 -1.93 -13.09 13.50
N SER A 228 -0.77 -13.27 12.88
CA SER A 228 -0.37 -14.56 12.30
C SER A 228 -0.45 -15.71 13.31
N SER A 229 -0.17 -15.46 14.59
CA SER A 229 -0.31 -16.43 15.69
C SER A 229 -1.75 -16.87 15.95
N ASP A 230 -2.74 -16.05 15.60
CA ASP A 230 -4.14 -16.37 15.86
C ASP A 230 -4.69 -17.39 14.86
N TYR A 231 -4.12 -17.45 13.65
CA TYR A 231 -4.61 -18.28 12.55
C TYR A 231 -3.54 -19.16 11.90
N ASN A 232 -2.38 -19.35 12.54
CA ASN A 232 -1.38 -20.31 12.12
C ASN A 232 -0.84 -21.07 13.33
N ARG A 233 -0.45 -22.33 13.12
CA ARG A 233 0.30 -23.12 14.11
C ARG A 233 1.40 -23.93 13.46
N ARG A 234 2.44 -24.28 14.23
CA ARG A 234 3.45 -25.22 13.75
C ARG A 234 2.85 -26.62 13.60
N ARG A 235 3.21 -27.30 12.52
CA ARG A 235 2.78 -28.69 12.25
C ARG A 235 3.31 -29.69 13.27
N ASP A 236 4.45 -29.40 13.90
CA ASP A 236 5.06 -30.24 14.94
C ASP A 236 4.55 -29.95 16.36
N GLY A 237 3.57 -29.05 16.51
CA GLY A 237 2.95 -28.73 17.79
C GLY A 237 3.80 -27.86 18.72
N ARG A 238 4.97 -27.37 18.28
CA ARG A 238 5.77 -26.40 19.06
C ARG A 238 5.02 -25.07 19.24
N VAL A 239 5.38 -24.37 20.31
CA VAL A 239 4.84 -23.04 20.63
C VAL A 239 5.18 -22.05 19.52
N TRP A 240 4.28 -21.11 19.28
CA TRP A 240 4.44 -20.03 18.31
C TRP A 240 5.71 -19.19 18.57
N ASP A 241 6.47 -18.92 17.51
CA ASP A 241 7.57 -17.96 17.49
C ASP A 241 7.50 -17.12 16.21
N ASN A 242 7.46 -15.78 16.35
CA ASN A 242 7.33 -14.88 15.20
C ASN A 242 8.55 -14.94 14.28
N VAL A 243 9.77 -15.01 14.83
CA VAL A 243 11.00 -15.01 14.03
C VAL A 243 11.11 -16.30 13.22
N ASP A 244 10.73 -17.42 13.82
CA ASP A 244 10.68 -18.72 13.15
C ASP A 244 9.61 -18.75 12.05
N PHE A 245 8.38 -18.26 12.31
CA PHE A 245 7.33 -18.20 11.29
C PHE A 245 7.77 -17.45 10.04
N TYR A 246 8.41 -16.30 10.19
CA TYR A 246 8.86 -15.51 9.04
C TYR A 246 10.04 -16.14 8.28
N ARG A 247 10.84 -16.98 8.94
CA ARG A 247 11.97 -17.69 8.31
C ARG A 247 11.56 -19.02 7.68
N ASN A 248 10.65 -19.74 8.33
CA ASN A 248 10.25 -21.10 8.02
C ASN A 248 8.72 -21.25 7.87
N PRO A 249 8.04 -20.42 7.07
CA PRO A 249 6.57 -20.40 7.03
C PRO A 249 5.94 -21.70 6.51
N HIS A 250 6.70 -22.51 5.76
CA HIS A 250 6.28 -23.82 5.24
C HIS A 250 6.10 -24.89 6.34
N GLU A 251 6.70 -24.69 7.52
CA GLU A 251 6.54 -25.59 8.68
C GLU A 251 5.21 -25.39 9.42
N TYR A 252 4.39 -24.43 8.96
CA TYR A 252 3.13 -24.05 9.57
C TYR A 252 1.93 -24.54 8.75
N GLU A 253 0.79 -24.60 9.41
CA GLU A 253 -0.52 -24.82 8.81
C GLU A 253 -1.53 -23.78 9.31
N SER A 254 -2.55 -23.52 8.48
CA SER A 254 -3.60 -22.57 8.85
C SER A 254 -4.51 -23.16 9.93
N THR A 255 -4.89 -22.32 10.87
CA THR A 255 -5.97 -22.55 11.84
C THR A 255 -7.03 -21.46 11.70
N PHE A 256 -7.21 -20.90 10.51
CA PHE A 256 -8.24 -19.91 10.25
C PHE A 256 -9.64 -20.54 10.19
N ASP A 257 -9.71 -21.86 10.07
CA ASP A 257 -10.94 -22.66 10.07
C ASP A 257 -11.91 -22.30 11.21
N LYS A 258 -11.38 -21.99 12.40
CA LYS A 258 -12.19 -21.55 13.55
C LYS A 258 -12.87 -20.19 13.37
N PHE A 259 -12.38 -19.34 12.46
CA PHE A 259 -12.97 -18.03 12.16
C PHE A 259 -14.00 -18.08 11.04
N ILE A 260 -13.92 -19.07 10.14
CA ILE A 260 -14.86 -19.28 9.03
C ILE A 260 -16.33 -19.22 9.45
N PRO A 261 -16.79 -19.96 10.48
CA PRO A 261 -18.21 -20.00 10.83
C PRO A 261 -18.73 -18.77 11.54
N VAL A 262 -17.84 -17.88 12.00
CA VAL A 262 -18.22 -16.69 12.78
C VAL A 262 -18.02 -15.39 12.02
N THR A 263 -17.26 -15.37 10.93
CA THR A 263 -16.88 -14.14 10.20
C THR A 263 -17.84 -13.85 9.05
N ASP A 264 -18.40 -12.64 9.00
CA ASP A 264 -19.22 -12.17 7.87
C ASP A 264 -18.38 -11.44 6.82
N VAL A 265 -17.44 -10.61 7.29
CA VAL A 265 -16.58 -9.76 6.47
C VAL A 265 -15.12 -10.00 6.82
N LEU A 266 -14.29 -10.25 5.82
CA LEU A 266 -12.84 -10.34 5.98
C LEU A 266 -12.18 -9.09 5.38
N MET A 267 -11.39 -8.37 6.17
CA MET A 267 -10.54 -7.28 5.71
C MET A 267 -9.08 -7.70 5.84
N ALA A 268 -8.45 -8.06 4.73
CA ALA A 268 -7.09 -8.59 4.73
C ALA A 268 -6.07 -7.48 4.59
N GLY A 269 -5.23 -7.30 5.60
CA GLY A 269 -4.14 -6.32 5.62
C GLY A 269 -2.78 -6.91 6.01
N ALA A 270 -2.68 -8.24 6.09
CA ALA A 270 -1.47 -8.95 6.45
C ALA A 270 -0.63 -9.29 5.21
N TYR A 271 0.63 -8.89 5.19
CA TYR A 271 1.58 -9.42 4.21
C TYR A 271 1.62 -10.95 4.28
N TRP A 272 1.61 -11.60 3.11
CA TRP A 272 1.66 -13.04 2.99
C TRP A 272 2.91 -13.49 2.23
N ASN A 273 3.57 -14.52 2.76
CA ASN A 273 4.66 -15.21 2.08
C ASN A 273 4.04 -16.42 1.34
N PRO A 274 4.32 -16.67 0.06
CA PRO A 274 3.69 -17.78 -0.64
C PRO A 274 4.05 -19.20 -0.16
N ALA A 275 5.11 -19.32 0.64
CA ALA A 275 5.42 -20.56 1.38
C ALA A 275 4.62 -20.69 2.69
N ALA A 276 3.92 -19.64 3.14
CA ALA A 276 3.00 -19.71 4.27
C ALA A 276 1.66 -20.31 3.85
N PRO A 277 0.92 -20.95 4.77
CA PRO A 277 -0.42 -21.45 4.44
C PRO A 277 -1.35 -20.30 4.04
N LYS A 278 -2.31 -20.59 3.16
CA LYS A 278 -3.44 -19.71 2.86
C LYS A 278 -4.37 -19.63 4.07
N LEU A 279 -5.21 -18.60 4.16
CA LEU A 279 -6.18 -18.50 5.25
C LEU A 279 -7.13 -19.71 5.22
N PHE A 280 -7.73 -19.99 4.08
CA PHE A 280 -8.64 -21.11 3.85
C PHE A 280 -8.46 -21.65 2.43
N THR A 281 -9.03 -22.82 2.12
CA THR A 281 -8.98 -23.41 0.77
C THR A 281 -10.26 -23.12 -0.03
N ILE A 282 -10.30 -23.54 -1.31
CA ILE A 282 -11.52 -23.45 -2.13
C ILE A 282 -12.60 -24.40 -1.58
N GLU A 283 -12.19 -25.58 -1.11
CA GLU A 283 -13.07 -26.57 -0.50
C GLU A 283 -13.69 -26.02 0.79
N ASP A 284 -12.93 -25.25 1.57
CA ASP A 284 -13.48 -24.58 2.75
C ASP A 284 -14.64 -23.64 2.39
N MET A 285 -14.55 -22.94 1.25
CA MET A 285 -15.55 -21.98 0.77
C MET A 285 -16.85 -22.64 0.27
N GLN A 286 -16.86 -23.96 0.14
CA GLN A 286 -18.04 -24.75 -0.25
C GLN A 286 -18.72 -25.39 0.97
N ARG A 287 -18.16 -25.23 2.17
CA ARG A 287 -18.73 -25.78 3.39
C ARG A 287 -20.03 -25.07 3.76
N PRO A 288 -21.03 -25.78 4.32
CA PRO A 288 -22.28 -25.17 4.77
C PRO A 288 -22.12 -24.11 5.87
N ASP A 289 -21.02 -24.16 6.63
CA ASP A 289 -20.69 -23.21 7.69
C ASP A 289 -19.75 -22.09 7.21
N PHE A 290 -19.47 -21.97 5.91
CA PHE A 290 -18.69 -20.85 5.39
C PHE A 290 -19.53 -19.56 5.38
N LYS A 291 -19.24 -18.65 6.32
CA LYS A 291 -20.07 -17.45 6.55
C LYS A 291 -19.59 -16.18 5.85
N ILE A 292 -18.30 -16.15 5.45
CA ILE A 292 -17.68 -14.96 4.87
C ILE A 292 -18.33 -14.69 3.51
N ASN A 293 -19.02 -13.56 3.38
CA ASN A 293 -19.73 -13.20 2.15
C ASN A 293 -19.16 -11.94 1.47
N THR A 294 -18.33 -11.18 2.19
CA THR A 294 -17.67 -9.98 1.67
C THR A 294 -16.21 -9.98 2.08
N ILE A 295 -15.31 -9.72 1.14
CA ILE A 295 -13.87 -9.66 1.38
C ILE A 295 -13.34 -8.34 0.84
N ALA A 296 -12.67 -7.58 1.70
CA ALA A 296 -11.82 -6.47 1.33
C ALA A 296 -10.37 -6.92 1.39
N ASP A 297 -9.84 -7.37 0.27
CA ASP A 297 -8.45 -7.79 0.14
C ASP A 297 -7.56 -6.57 -0.17
N VAL A 298 -7.05 -5.93 0.88
CA VAL A 298 -6.21 -4.73 0.79
C VAL A 298 -4.80 -5.07 0.33
N THR A 299 -4.38 -6.34 0.43
CA THR A 299 -3.07 -6.77 -0.09
C THR A 299 -3.12 -6.96 -1.59
N CYS A 300 -4.28 -7.38 -2.12
CA CYS A 300 -4.54 -7.60 -3.54
C CYS A 300 -3.53 -8.60 -4.16
N ASP A 301 -3.15 -9.61 -3.38
CA ASP A 301 -2.27 -10.68 -3.85
C ASP A 301 -3.08 -11.69 -4.67
N VAL A 302 -2.96 -11.60 -6.01
CA VAL A 302 -3.64 -12.53 -6.92
C VAL A 302 -3.17 -13.97 -6.66
N ASP A 303 -4.14 -14.87 -6.47
CA ASP A 303 -3.93 -16.26 -6.04
C ASP A 303 -3.14 -16.41 -4.73
N GLY A 304 -3.13 -15.36 -3.91
CA GLY A 304 -2.41 -15.28 -2.64
C GLY A 304 -3.09 -15.99 -1.48
N SER A 305 -3.05 -15.36 -0.30
CA SER A 305 -3.57 -15.92 0.96
C SER A 305 -5.09 -16.16 0.95
N ILE A 306 -5.82 -15.46 0.09
CA ILE A 306 -7.27 -15.56 -0.13
C ILE A 306 -7.52 -16.21 -1.51
N PRO A 307 -8.05 -17.44 -1.57
CA PRO A 307 -8.22 -18.16 -2.84
C PRO A 307 -9.11 -17.48 -3.89
N CYS A 308 -10.07 -16.64 -3.49
CA CYS A 308 -10.97 -15.92 -4.41
C CYS A 308 -10.45 -14.58 -4.92
N THR A 309 -9.25 -14.16 -4.52
CA THR A 309 -8.59 -13.00 -5.12
C THR A 309 -7.96 -13.42 -6.46
N LYS A 310 -8.77 -13.40 -7.53
CA LYS A 310 -8.38 -13.91 -8.87
C LYS A 310 -7.83 -12.86 -9.81
N ARG A 311 -8.05 -11.57 -9.51
CA ARG A 311 -7.51 -10.45 -10.27
C ARG A 311 -7.48 -9.20 -9.42
N ALA A 312 -6.61 -8.27 -9.78
CA ALA A 312 -6.76 -6.89 -9.35
C ALA A 312 -8.04 -6.29 -9.98
N SER A 313 -8.72 -5.47 -9.20
CA SER A 313 -9.82 -4.62 -9.60
C SER A 313 -9.33 -3.18 -9.75
N SER A 314 -10.16 -2.31 -10.33
CA SER A 314 -9.78 -0.92 -10.60
C SER A 314 -10.57 0.04 -9.72
N ILE A 315 -10.09 1.25 -9.52
CA ILE A 315 -10.83 2.28 -8.76
C ILE A 315 -12.25 2.49 -9.32
N PRO A 316 -12.49 2.59 -10.65
CA PRO A 316 -13.84 2.69 -11.20
C PRO A 316 -14.69 1.41 -11.05
N GLU A 317 -14.07 0.24 -11.06
CA GLU A 317 -14.74 -1.07 -10.96
C GLU A 317 -14.07 -1.90 -9.85
N PRO A 318 -14.29 -1.55 -8.57
CA PRO A 318 -13.47 -2.01 -7.45
C PRO A 318 -13.86 -3.40 -6.93
N VAL A 319 -14.93 -3.99 -7.46
CA VAL A 319 -15.54 -5.20 -6.93
C VAL A 319 -15.91 -6.20 -8.02
N TYR A 320 -15.91 -7.47 -7.66
CA TYR A 320 -16.48 -8.56 -8.44
C TYR A 320 -17.02 -9.64 -7.50
N ASP A 321 -17.88 -10.52 -8.01
CA ASP A 321 -18.33 -11.69 -7.27
C ASP A 321 -17.50 -12.92 -7.66
N TYR A 322 -17.25 -13.79 -6.68
CA TYR A 322 -16.66 -15.11 -6.87
C TYR A 322 -17.66 -16.17 -6.45
N ASN A 323 -17.98 -17.08 -7.36
CA ASN A 323 -18.82 -18.24 -7.09
C ASN A 323 -17.93 -19.40 -6.64
N SER A 324 -18.03 -19.84 -5.39
CA SER A 324 -17.15 -20.89 -4.85
C SER A 324 -17.41 -22.29 -5.42
N PHE A 325 -18.58 -22.54 -6.01
CA PHE A 325 -18.93 -23.84 -6.59
C PHE A 325 -18.45 -23.98 -8.04
N THR A 326 -18.63 -22.95 -8.86
CA THR A 326 -18.14 -22.93 -10.25
C THR A 326 -16.69 -22.45 -10.36
N GLN A 327 -16.21 -21.73 -9.34
CA GLN A 327 -14.90 -21.05 -9.31
C GLN A 327 -14.77 -19.92 -10.34
N GLU A 328 -15.89 -19.44 -10.87
CA GLU A 328 -15.95 -18.39 -11.87
C GLU A 328 -16.12 -17.00 -11.22
N LEU A 329 -15.65 -15.98 -11.94
CA LEU A 329 -15.93 -14.58 -11.62
C LEU A 329 -17.25 -14.17 -12.25
N GLU A 330 -18.13 -13.64 -11.43
CA GLU A 330 -19.45 -13.14 -11.83
C GLU A 330 -19.49 -11.61 -11.69
N PRO A 331 -20.43 -10.93 -12.38
CA PRO A 331 -20.69 -9.52 -12.15
C PRO A 331 -20.91 -9.23 -10.65
N PRO A 332 -20.46 -8.08 -10.15
CA PRO A 332 -20.55 -7.76 -8.73
C PRO A 332 -22.01 -7.74 -8.26
N PHE A 333 -22.24 -8.21 -7.03
CA PHE A 333 -23.56 -8.26 -6.40
C PHE A 333 -24.60 -9.08 -7.17
N SER A 334 -24.15 -10.07 -7.94
CA SER A 334 -25.01 -10.89 -8.81
C SER A 334 -25.88 -11.86 -8.02
N GLN A 335 -25.33 -12.47 -6.96
CA GLN A 335 -26.04 -13.43 -6.12
C GLN A 335 -25.69 -13.27 -4.64
N PRO A 336 -26.66 -13.40 -3.71
CA PRO A 336 -26.40 -13.33 -2.27
C PRO A 336 -25.42 -14.40 -1.75
N THR A 337 -25.37 -15.56 -2.43
CA THR A 337 -24.51 -16.70 -2.09
C THR A 337 -23.07 -16.56 -2.58
N ASN A 338 -22.82 -15.67 -3.54
CA ASN A 338 -21.46 -15.42 -4.02
C ASN A 338 -20.66 -14.66 -2.96
N ILE A 339 -19.34 -14.75 -3.03
CA ILE A 339 -18.45 -13.95 -2.19
C ILE A 339 -18.08 -12.70 -2.99
N THR A 340 -18.39 -11.52 -2.46
CA THR A 340 -18.07 -10.27 -3.14
C THR A 340 -16.69 -9.81 -2.68
N VAL A 341 -15.77 -9.64 -3.62
CA VAL A 341 -14.36 -9.33 -3.37
C VAL A 341 -14.05 -7.92 -3.87
N MET A 342 -13.52 -7.07 -2.97
CA MET A 342 -12.85 -5.82 -3.29
C MET A 342 -11.34 -6.04 -3.21
N ALA A 343 -10.63 -5.82 -4.32
CA ALA A 343 -9.19 -6.09 -4.42
C ALA A 343 -8.52 -5.04 -5.32
N VAL A 344 -8.46 -3.78 -4.87
CA VAL A 344 -7.84 -2.67 -5.63
C VAL A 344 -6.37 -2.56 -5.22
N ASP A 345 -5.45 -2.58 -6.18
CA ASP A 345 -4.00 -2.65 -5.94
C ASP A 345 -3.36 -1.29 -5.61
N ASN A 346 -4.11 -0.21 -5.76
CA ASN A 346 -3.64 1.16 -5.64
C ASN A 346 -4.55 2.04 -4.77
N LEU A 347 -5.22 1.45 -3.77
CA LEU A 347 -6.14 2.10 -2.83
C LEU A 347 -5.73 3.51 -2.33
N PRO A 348 -4.45 3.78 -1.94
CA PRO A 348 -4.07 5.13 -1.53
C PRO A 348 -4.25 6.22 -2.61
N CYS A 349 -4.40 5.85 -3.88
CA CYS A 349 -4.66 6.78 -4.98
C CYS A 349 -6.09 7.33 -4.97
N GLU A 350 -7.02 6.74 -4.22
CA GLU A 350 -8.37 7.27 -4.07
C GLU A 350 -8.42 8.53 -3.19
N LEU A 351 -7.50 8.67 -2.22
CA LEU A 351 -7.36 9.87 -1.38
C LEU A 351 -5.98 10.51 -1.56
N PRO A 352 -5.65 11.01 -2.77
CA PRO A 352 -4.29 11.41 -3.10
C PRO A 352 -3.81 12.61 -2.29
N ARG A 353 -4.70 13.56 -1.94
CA ARG A 353 -4.35 14.71 -1.10
C ARG A 353 -3.88 14.27 0.29
N SER A 354 -4.73 13.53 0.99
CA SER A 354 -4.43 13.10 2.35
C SER A 354 -3.28 12.09 2.41
N ALA A 355 -3.20 11.16 1.44
CA ALA A 355 -2.07 10.24 1.33
C ALA A 355 -0.74 10.97 1.13
N SER A 356 -0.71 12.01 0.31
CA SER A 356 0.48 12.85 0.10
C SER A 356 0.84 13.70 1.30
N ARG A 357 -0.14 14.22 2.04
CA ARG A 357 0.10 14.99 3.27
C ARG A 357 0.90 14.16 4.28
N ASP A 358 0.48 12.93 4.52
CA ASP A 358 1.12 12.04 5.49
C ASP A 358 2.46 11.49 4.96
N PHE A 359 2.54 11.16 3.68
CA PHE A 359 3.80 10.72 3.07
C PHE A 359 4.87 11.83 3.12
N GLY A 360 4.49 13.07 2.82
CA GLY A 360 5.36 14.22 2.93
C GLY A 360 5.83 14.48 4.36
N ARG A 361 4.98 14.24 5.37
CA ARG A 361 5.38 14.30 6.78
C ARG A 361 6.46 13.26 7.10
N GLN A 362 6.29 12.02 6.65
CA GLN A 362 7.29 10.96 6.84
C GLN A 362 8.63 11.32 6.16
N LEU A 363 8.62 11.95 4.98
CA LEU A 363 9.85 12.42 4.32
C LEU A 363 10.57 13.50 5.13
N ILE A 364 9.84 14.51 5.61
CA ILE A 364 10.39 15.63 6.38
C ILE A 364 11.04 15.14 7.67
N ASP A 365 10.39 14.19 8.36
CA ASP A 365 10.85 13.69 9.65
C ASP A 365 11.99 12.67 9.50
N GLU A 366 11.89 11.74 8.56
CA GLU A 366 12.74 10.54 8.52
C GLU A 366 13.80 10.54 7.40
N VAL A 367 13.72 11.43 6.42
CA VAL A 367 14.59 11.41 5.23
C VAL A 367 15.37 12.71 5.08
N PHE A 368 14.72 13.86 5.25
CA PHE A 368 15.35 15.16 5.01
C PHE A 368 16.52 15.47 5.95
N PRO A 369 16.54 15.07 7.24
CA PRO A 369 17.73 15.22 8.07
C PRO A 369 18.97 14.58 7.43
N HIS A 370 18.79 13.41 6.81
CA HIS A 370 19.86 12.60 6.23
C HIS A 370 20.44 13.20 4.95
N LEU A 371 19.68 14.05 4.25
CA LEU A 371 20.17 14.81 3.10
C LEU A 371 21.17 15.90 3.52
N LEU A 372 21.14 16.32 4.79
CA LEU A 372 21.86 17.50 5.27
C LEU A 372 22.97 17.18 6.27
N ASN A 373 22.88 16.04 6.97
CA ASN A 373 23.79 15.68 8.06
C ASN A 373 24.87 14.64 7.67
N ASN A 374 25.05 14.35 6.38
CA ASN A 374 25.91 13.29 5.84
C ASN A 374 25.47 11.85 6.17
N ASP A 375 24.19 11.64 6.49
CA ASP A 375 23.57 10.32 6.68
C ASP A 375 24.33 9.40 7.67
N PRO A 376 24.54 9.83 8.94
CA PRO A 376 25.34 9.08 9.91
C PRO A 376 24.75 7.70 10.21
N GLU A 377 23.44 7.54 10.07
CA GLU A 377 22.74 6.28 10.28
C GLU A 377 22.67 5.40 9.02
N GLY A 378 23.18 5.87 7.88
CA GLY A 378 23.19 5.14 6.62
C GLY A 378 21.82 4.84 6.03
N ILE A 379 20.78 5.64 6.35
CA ILE A 379 19.41 5.45 5.84
C ILE A 379 19.40 5.61 4.32
N LEU A 380 19.98 6.70 3.81
CA LEU A 380 20.07 6.95 2.37
C LEU A 380 21.02 5.96 1.71
N ALA A 381 22.17 5.69 2.33
CA ALA A 381 23.15 4.75 1.80
C ALA A 381 22.56 3.35 1.59
N ARG A 382 21.74 2.86 2.54
CA ARG A 382 21.03 1.57 2.43
C ARG A 382 20.00 1.55 1.31
N ALA A 383 19.38 2.68 1.02
CA ALA A 383 18.32 2.81 0.00
C ALA A 383 18.85 3.20 -1.40
N THR A 384 20.14 3.54 -1.51
CA THR A 384 20.77 3.92 -2.78
C THR A 384 21.05 2.69 -3.64
N ILE A 385 20.28 2.51 -4.72
CA ILE A 385 20.43 1.42 -5.69
C ILE A 385 21.61 1.68 -6.63
N THR A 386 21.67 2.88 -7.20
CA THR A 386 22.72 3.27 -8.15
C THR A 386 23.46 4.49 -7.65
N LYS A 387 24.77 4.57 -7.95
CA LYS A 387 25.61 5.75 -7.70
C LYS A 387 26.82 5.70 -8.63
N ASN A 388 27.22 6.86 -9.19
CA ASN A 388 28.37 6.97 -10.10
C ASN A 388 28.29 5.98 -11.29
N GLY A 389 27.11 5.86 -11.90
CA GLY A 389 26.85 5.00 -13.06
C GLY A 389 26.92 3.50 -12.78
N ARG A 390 26.92 3.08 -11.51
CA ARG A 390 27.05 1.67 -11.09
C ARG A 390 26.00 1.31 -10.06
N LEU A 391 25.68 0.02 -9.96
CA LEU A 391 24.94 -0.53 -8.83
C LEU A 391 25.80 -0.45 -7.56
N THR A 392 25.19 -0.13 -6.42
CA THR A 392 25.88 -0.20 -5.13
C THR A 392 25.98 -1.65 -4.65
N HIS A 393 26.87 -1.92 -3.69
CA HIS A 393 27.18 -3.28 -3.23
C HIS A 393 25.92 -4.09 -2.84
N ARG A 394 24.96 -3.48 -2.13
CA ARG A 394 23.72 -4.14 -1.69
C ARG A 394 22.86 -4.60 -2.87
N TYR A 395 22.92 -3.91 -4.00
CA TYR A 395 22.09 -4.17 -5.17
C TYR A 395 22.87 -4.80 -6.33
N ALA A 396 24.07 -5.35 -6.06
CA ALA A 396 24.88 -6.05 -7.06
C ALA A 396 24.15 -7.24 -7.71
N TYR A 397 23.18 -7.84 -7.01
CA TYR A 397 22.34 -8.91 -7.55
C TYR A 397 21.46 -8.47 -8.75
N LEU A 398 21.31 -7.16 -8.99
CA LEU A 398 20.60 -6.62 -10.15
C LEU A 398 21.49 -6.53 -11.40
N GLN A 399 22.76 -6.97 -11.35
CA GLN A 399 23.72 -6.79 -12.45
C GLN A 399 23.25 -7.42 -13.78
N GLU A 400 22.74 -8.65 -13.75
CA GLU A 400 22.22 -9.32 -14.96
C GLU A 400 20.96 -8.64 -15.49
N TYR A 401 20.04 -8.29 -14.59
CA TYR A 401 18.84 -7.52 -14.89
C TYR A 401 19.20 -6.18 -15.55
N ALA A 402 20.17 -5.45 -15.01
CA ALA A 402 20.68 -4.21 -15.58
C ALA A 402 21.42 -4.43 -16.93
N ALA A 403 21.99 -5.61 -17.17
CA ALA A 403 22.63 -5.93 -18.46
C ALA A 403 21.60 -6.29 -19.56
N GLY A 404 20.32 -6.42 -19.22
CA GLY A 404 19.26 -6.79 -20.16
C GLY A 404 18.90 -8.28 -20.14
N PHE A 405 19.52 -9.07 -19.26
CA PHE A 405 19.10 -10.45 -19.04
C PHE A 405 17.87 -10.46 -18.13
N LEU A 406 16.77 -10.97 -18.63
CA LEU A 406 15.67 -11.42 -17.79
C LEU A 406 15.97 -12.89 -17.51
N GLU A 407 16.01 -13.29 -16.24
CA GLU A 407 15.95 -14.72 -15.92
C GLU A 407 14.72 -15.28 -16.64
N GLU A 408 14.87 -16.35 -17.42
CA GLU A 408 13.72 -17.14 -17.85
C GLU A 408 12.92 -17.41 -16.58
N SER A 409 11.67 -16.95 -16.58
CA SER A 409 10.79 -17.16 -15.46
C SER A 409 10.82 -18.65 -15.13
N LYS A 410 11.38 -18.99 -13.98
CA LYS A 410 10.83 -20.11 -13.23
C LYS A 410 9.40 -19.71 -12.92
N SER A 411 8.52 -19.98 -13.89
CA SER A 411 7.14 -20.30 -13.59
C SER A 411 7.22 -21.35 -12.49
N SER A 412 6.58 -21.06 -11.36
CA SER A 412 6.70 -21.74 -10.05
C SER A 412 7.89 -21.29 -9.19
N LEU A 413 7.54 -20.76 -8.02
CA LEU A 413 8.36 -20.32 -6.87
C LEU A 413 8.76 -18.84 -6.90
N ILE A 414 7.84 -17.97 -6.49
CA ILE A 414 8.02 -17.07 -5.34
C ILE A 414 6.71 -17.00 -4.61
#